data_AF-A0A2E8VJ41-F1
#
_entry.id   AF-A0A2E8VJ41-F1
#
_cell.length_a   1.000
_cell.length_b   1.000
_cell.length_c   1.000
_cell.angle_alpha   90.00
_cell.angle_beta   90.00
_cell.angle_gamma   90.00
#
_symmetry.space_group_name_H-M   'P 1'
#
loop_
_entity.id
_entity.type
_entity.pdbx_description
1 polymer ?
#
loop_
_entity_poly.entity_id
_entity_poly.type
_entity_poly.pdbx_seq_one_letter_code
_entity_poly.pdbx_strand_id
1 'polypeptide(L)'
;MKSLEIVMTAGVHLGAFMAFAGLTAGIFAVLDVTLPEALILSSIAWGIGAVPIVALASAYQPDRLPTLQDWDQGLAKTLRLLTRLLTPLALLVLAIYLFGYIPMHFGGAFEERELRMVYNATIVAMLLCGAASGRAERDNAIPRYAMLALTMLTLALNLYALAAIGYRTLELGLTPNRHAVLGWNVVTLLMLAGICHALWTGRDDWVNRFAQRVGALVPAPVEWSLWLLVSLPILE
;
A
#
# COMPACT_ATOMS: atom_id res chain seq x y z
N MET A 1 13.62 -1.92 26.42
CA MET A 1 13.62 -1.02 25.25
C MET A 1 14.27 -1.67 24.03
N LYS A 2 15.51 -2.18 24.12
CA LYS A 2 16.24 -2.81 22.98
C LYS A 2 15.53 -3.98 22.28
N SER A 3 14.79 -4.83 23.01
CA SER A 3 14.03 -5.94 22.43
C SER A 3 12.78 -5.50 21.65
N LEU A 4 12.13 -4.41 22.07
CA LEU A 4 10.92 -3.88 21.44
C LEU A 4 11.21 -3.41 20.01
N GLU A 5 12.36 -2.78 19.81
CA GLU A 5 12.75 -2.22 18.52
C GLU A 5 13.10 -3.27 17.48
N ILE A 6 13.76 -4.35 17.90
CA ILE A 6 14.01 -5.51 17.02
C ILE A 6 12.66 -6.13 16.61
N VAL A 7 11.71 -6.23 17.53
CA VAL A 7 10.34 -6.73 17.23
C VAL A 7 9.62 -5.79 16.26
N MET A 8 9.67 -4.47 16.47
CA MET A 8 9.07 -3.49 15.56
C MET A 8 9.71 -3.53 14.17
N THR A 9 11.05 -3.60 14.10
CA THR A 9 11.80 -3.68 12.85
C THR A 9 11.51 -4.98 12.11
N ALA A 10 11.41 -6.11 12.82
CA ALA A 10 10.98 -7.39 12.26
C ALA A 10 9.55 -7.31 11.72
N GLY A 11 8.63 -6.69 12.46
CA GLY A 11 7.25 -6.47 12.00
C GLY A 11 7.17 -5.65 10.71
N VAL A 12 7.98 -4.60 10.60
CA VAL A 12 8.09 -3.77 9.39
C VAL A 12 8.64 -4.57 8.20
N HIS A 13 9.68 -5.40 8.41
CA HIS A 13 10.22 -6.28 7.36
C HIS A 13 9.20 -7.35 6.92
N LEU A 14 8.47 -7.93 7.87
CA LEU A 14 7.42 -8.90 7.56
C LEU A 14 6.29 -8.26 6.75
N GLY A 15 5.82 -7.08 7.15
CA GLY A 15 4.82 -6.31 6.41
C GLY A 15 5.26 -6.01 4.98
N ALA A 16 6.53 -5.60 4.79
CA ALA A 16 7.07 -5.37 3.47
C ALA A 16 7.23 -6.65 2.64
N PHE A 17 7.65 -7.76 3.25
CA PHE A 17 7.71 -9.06 2.58
C PHE A 17 6.32 -9.46 2.07
N MET A 18 5.29 -9.36 2.90
CA MET A 18 3.90 -9.66 2.50
C MET A 18 3.41 -8.74 1.38
N ALA A 19 3.69 -7.44 1.46
CA ALA A 19 3.32 -6.49 0.42
C ALA A 19 4.02 -6.81 -0.91
N PHE A 20 5.34 -7.09 -0.87
CA PHE A 20 6.12 -7.47 -2.04
C PHE A 20 5.58 -8.76 -2.67
N ALA A 21 5.38 -9.80 -1.87
CA ALA A 21 4.84 -11.09 -2.32
C ALA A 21 3.46 -10.93 -2.96
N GLY A 22 2.57 -10.13 -2.35
CA GLY A 22 1.25 -9.84 -2.89
C GLY A 22 1.30 -9.09 -4.22
N LEU A 23 2.16 -8.07 -4.34
CA LEU A 23 2.35 -7.33 -5.59
C LEU A 23 2.92 -8.21 -6.71
N THR A 24 3.90 -9.07 -6.39
CA THR A 24 4.46 -10.03 -7.35
C THR A 24 3.41 -11.04 -7.81
N ALA A 25 2.62 -11.59 -6.89
CA ALA A 25 1.53 -12.48 -7.22
C ALA A 25 0.50 -11.80 -8.15
N GLY A 26 0.14 -10.54 -7.87
CA GLY A 26 -0.76 -9.76 -8.72
C GLY A 26 -0.22 -9.53 -10.13
N ILE A 27 1.07 -9.23 -10.29
CA ILE A 27 1.69 -9.14 -11.63
C ILE A 27 1.59 -10.47 -12.37
N PHE A 28 1.95 -11.58 -11.71
CA PHE A 28 1.94 -12.88 -12.36
C PHE A 28 0.54 -13.35 -12.74
N ALA A 29 -0.47 -13.04 -11.92
CA ALA A 29 -1.87 -13.27 -12.27
C ALA A 29 -2.28 -12.50 -13.55
N VAL A 30 -1.92 -11.22 -13.65
CA VAL A 30 -2.20 -10.40 -14.84
C VAL A 30 -1.45 -10.88 -16.08
N LEU A 31 -0.25 -11.43 -15.91
CA LEU A 31 0.56 -11.96 -17.01
C LEU A 31 0.22 -13.41 -17.37
N ASP A 32 -0.79 -14.02 -16.74
CA ASP A 32 -1.17 -15.43 -16.89
C ASP A 32 0.01 -16.40 -16.61
N VAL A 33 0.83 -16.05 -15.63
CA VAL A 33 1.97 -16.84 -15.17
C VAL A 33 1.59 -17.62 -13.91
N THR A 34 1.50 -18.93 -14.03
CA THR A 34 1.26 -19.82 -12.87
C THR A 34 2.59 -20.28 -12.28
N LEU A 35 2.77 -20.04 -10.97
CA LEU A 35 3.93 -20.54 -10.24
C LEU A 35 3.62 -21.91 -9.60
N PRO A 36 4.58 -22.85 -9.61
CA PRO A 36 4.44 -24.10 -8.87
C PRO A 36 4.22 -23.84 -7.38
N GLU A 37 3.31 -24.58 -6.74
CA GLU A 37 2.99 -24.44 -5.31
C GLU A 37 4.25 -24.60 -4.42
N ALA A 38 5.13 -25.54 -4.78
CA ALA A 38 6.40 -25.74 -4.10
C ALA A 38 7.30 -24.49 -4.13
N LEU A 39 7.31 -23.74 -5.23
CA LEU A 39 8.07 -22.50 -5.35
C LEU A 39 7.46 -21.42 -4.45
N ILE A 40 6.13 -21.26 -4.49
CA ILE A 40 5.41 -20.30 -3.64
C ILE A 40 5.69 -20.58 -2.16
N LEU A 41 5.50 -21.82 -1.71
CA LEU A 41 5.70 -22.22 -0.32
C LEU A 41 7.16 -22.04 0.12
N SER A 42 8.11 -22.38 -0.77
CA SER A 42 9.53 -22.17 -0.51
C SER A 42 9.86 -20.67 -0.38
N SER A 43 9.35 -19.83 -1.28
CA SER A 43 9.54 -18.37 -1.21
C SER A 43 8.96 -17.78 0.07
N ILE A 44 7.78 -18.23 0.51
CA ILE A 44 7.17 -17.82 1.78
C ILE A 44 8.04 -18.25 2.96
N ALA A 45 8.49 -19.51 2.99
CA ALA A 45 9.33 -20.05 4.06
C ALA A 45 10.67 -19.30 4.16
N TRP A 46 11.36 -19.09 3.04
CA TRP A 46 12.59 -18.31 2.99
C TRP A 46 12.37 -16.85 3.40
N GLY A 47 11.27 -16.24 2.94
CA GLY A 47 10.92 -14.87 3.28
C GLY A 47 10.69 -14.68 4.77
N ILE A 48 9.81 -15.48 5.38
CA ILE A 48 9.52 -15.44 6.81
C ILE A 48 10.78 -15.75 7.64
N GLY A 49 11.55 -16.77 7.23
CA GLY A 49 12.78 -17.16 7.92
C GLY A 49 13.87 -16.08 7.88
N ALA A 50 13.92 -15.28 6.82
CA ALA A 50 14.90 -14.20 6.68
C ALA A 50 14.55 -12.97 7.52
N VAL A 51 13.26 -12.71 7.82
CA VAL A 51 12.80 -11.53 8.58
C VAL A 51 13.60 -11.28 9.87
N PRO A 52 13.76 -12.24 10.82
CA PRO A 52 14.49 -11.99 12.05
C PRO A 52 15.97 -11.71 11.82
N ILE A 53 16.59 -12.34 10.82
CA ILE A 53 18.01 -12.16 10.49
C ILE A 53 18.24 -10.75 9.93
N VAL A 54 17.41 -10.33 8.97
CA VAL A 54 17.53 -9.00 8.35
C VAL A 54 17.15 -7.90 9.34
N ALA A 55 16.16 -8.12 10.20
CA ALA A 55 15.82 -7.19 11.27
C ALA A 55 16.98 -7.01 12.26
N LEU A 56 17.65 -8.10 12.65
CA LEU A 56 18.83 -8.02 13.51
C LEU A 56 19.99 -7.31 12.80
N ALA A 57 20.29 -7.68 11.54
CA ALA A 57 21.38 -7.10 10.77
C ALA A 57 21.17 -5.62 10.44
N SER A 58 19.92 -5.15 10.33
CA SER A 58 19.60 -3.74 10.07
C SER A 58 19.68 -2.87 11.32
N ALA A 59 19.35 -3.43 12.49
CA ALA A 59 19.39 -2.73 13.78
C ALA A 59 20.76 -2.78 14.46
N TYR A 60 21.56 -3.82 14.21
CA TYR A 60 22.83 -4.06 14.90
C TYR A 60 24.04 -3.60 14.08
N GLN A 61 24.89 -2.72 14.64
CA GLN A 61 26.15 -2.30 14.02
C GLN A 61 27.33 -3.06 14.63
N PRO A 62 27.93 -4.06 13.96
CA PRO A 62 28.99 -4.88 14.56
C PRO A 62 30.25 -4.08 14.94
N ASP A 63 30.46 -2.93 14.31
CA ASP A 63 31.66 -2.10 14.45
C ASP A 63 31.61 -1.16 15.67
N ARG A 64 30.48 -1.14 16.41
CA ARG A 64 30.28 -0.27 17.58
C ARG A 64 30.07 -1.07 18.85
N LEU A 65 30.60 -0.54 19.95
CA LEU A 65 30.38 -1.10 21.29
C LEU A 65 28.87 -1.20 21.61
N PRO A 66 28.41 -2.23 22.35
CA PRO A 66 26.99 -2.43 22.68
C PRO A 66 26.30 -1.25 23.39
N THR A 67 27.09 -0.37 24.01
CA THR A 67 26.66 0.86 24.71
C THR A 67 26.55 2.07 23.80
N LEU A 68 27.18 2.07 22.62
CA LEU A 68 27.20 3.16 21.63
C LEU A 68 26.33 2.86 20.38
N GLN A 69 25.53 1.81 20.45
CA GLN A 69 24.57 1.47 19.41
C GLN A 69 23.47 2.54 19.36
N ASP A 70 23.30 3.15 18.20
CA ASP A 70 22.27 4.15 17.95
C ASP A 70 21.06 3.44 17.37
N TRP A 71 20.19 2.97 18.26
CA TRP A 71 19.11 2.06 17.91
C TRP A 71 18.04 2.77 17.07
N ASP A 72 17.72 4.04 17.37
CA ASP A 72 16.70 4.86 16.70
C ASP A 72 16.89 4.99 15.16
N GLN A 73 18.09 4.70 14.65
CA GLN A 73 18.36 4.75 13.21
C GLN A 73 17.91 3.49 12.45
N GLY A 74 17.79 2.34 13.11
CA GLY A 74 17.50 1.05 12.48
C GLY A 74 16.13 1.05 11.78
N LEU A 75 15.09 1.51 12.48
CA LEU A 75 13.75 1.62 11.94
C LEU A 75 13.70 2.63 10.77
N ALA A 76 14.26 3.83 10.94
CA ALA A 76 14.24 4.86 9.90
C ALA A 76 15.01 4.42 8.63
N LYS A 77 16.15 3.72 8.80
CA LYS A 77 16.93 3.16 7.69
C LYS A 77 16.16 2.06 6.98
N THR A 78 15.48 1.20 7.73
CA THR A 78 14.60 0.14 7.22
C THR A 78 13.46 0.74 6.39
N LEU A 79 12.72 1.70 6.95
CA LEU A 79 11.62 2.37 6.27
C LEU A 79 12.07 3.04 4.96
N ARG A 80 13.24 3.69 4.95
CA ARG A 80 13.84 4.27 3.73
C ARG A 80 14.18 3.20 2.69
N LEU A 81 14.79 2.09 3.10
CA LEU A 81 15.11 1.00 2.19
C LEU A 81 13.84 0.39 1.57
N LEU A 82 12.86 0.08 2.42
CA LEU A 82 11.58 -0.50 1.99
C LEU A 82 10.83 0.44 1.06
N THR A 83 10.80 1.74 1.36
CA THR A 83 10.21 2.75 0.47
C THR A 83 10.88 2.71 -0.90
N ARG A 84 12.22 2.70 -0.96
CA ARG A 84 12.96 2.69 -2.23
C ARG A 84 12.75 1.41 -3.04
N LEU A 85 12.49 0.28 -2.39
CA LEU A 85 12.20 -0.98 -3.06
C LEU A 85 10.73 -1.10 -3.51
N LEU A 86 9.79 -0.75 -2.64
CA LEU A 86 8.35 -0.92 -2.89
C LEU A 86 7.79 0.14 -3.83
N THR A 87 8.27 1.38 -3.79
CA THR A 87 7.76 2.48 -4.63
C THR A 87 7.85 2.16 -6.14
N PRO A 88 9.02 1.80 -6.71
CA PRO A 88 9.10 1.49 -8.14
C PRO A 88 8.32 0.24 -8.51
N LEU A 89 8.29 -0.78 -7.64
CA LEU A 89 7.50 -1.98 -7.86
C LEU A 89 6.00 -1.65 -7.91
N ALA A 90 5.50 -0.88 -6.95
CA ALA A 90 4.10 -0.47 -6.91
C ALA A 90 3.73 0.38 -8.14
N LEU A 91 4.59 1.31 -8.56
CA LEU A 91 4.40 2.07 -9.80
C LEU A 91 4.30 1.15 -11.01
N LEU A 92 5.19 0.17 -11.11
CA LEU A 92 5.19 -0.81 -12.21
C LEU A 92 3.89 -1.63 -12.21
N VAL A 93 3.46 -2.14 -11.06
CA VAL A 93 2.21 -2.92 -10.92
C VAL A 93 1.04 -2.07 -11.39
N LEU A 94 0.89 -0.86 -10.86
CA LEU A 94 -0.21 0.03 -11.20
C LEU A 94 -0.20 0.40 -12.69
N ALA A 95 0.97 0.63 -13.27
CA ALA A 95 1.13 0.93 -14.69
C ALA A 95 0.74 -0.28 -15.57
N ILE A 96 1.18 -1.49 -15.21
CA ILE A 96 0.80 -2.72 -15.93
C ILE A 96 -0.72 -2.92 -15.87
N TYR A 97 -1.34 -2.74 -14.69
CA TYR A 97 -2.80 -2.85 -14.56
C TYR A 97 -3.53 -1.78 -15.39
N LEU A 98 -3.12 -0.52 -15.28
CA LEU A 98 -3.85 0.60 -15.90
C LEU A 98 -3.65 0.65 -17.43
N PHE A 99 -2.43 0.43 -17.92
CA PHE A 99 -2.08 0.59 -19.33
C PHE A 99 -2.00 -0.73 -20.10
N GLY A 100 -1.76 -1.85 -19.41
CA GLY A 100 -1.71 -3.18 -20.04
C GLY A 100 -3.04 -3.90 -19.92
N TYR A 101 -3.47 -4.17 -18.69
CA TYR A 101 -4.60 -5.06 -18.44
C TYR A 101 -5.97 -4.42 -18.75
N ILE A 102 -6.26 -3.22 -18.21
CA ILE A 102 -7.56 -2.54 -18.39
C ILE A 102 -7.94 -2.33 -19.86
N PRO A 103 -7.05 -1.83 -20.75
CA PRO A 103 -7.43 -1.59 -22.14
C PRO A 103 -7.76 -2.86 -22.90
N MET A 104 -7.15 -3.99 -22.54
CA MET A 104 -7.39 -5.29 -23.19
C MET A 104 -8.61 -6.04 -22.64
N HIS A 105 -8.98 -5.78 -21.38
CA HIS A 105 -10.06 -6.47 -20.67
C HIS A 105 -11.17 -5.49 -20.26
N PHE A 106 -11.47 -4.50 -21.10
CA PHE A 106 -12.46 -3.48 -20.80
C PHE A 106 -13.86 -4.10 -20.60
N GLY A 107 -14.48 -3.87 -19.45
CA GLY A 107 -15.76 -4.48 -19.08
C GLY A 107 -15.66 -5.93 -18.56
N GLY A 108 -14.46 -6.52 -18.58
CA GLY A 108 -14.19 -7.82 -17.99
C GLY A 108 -14.41 -7.80 -16.47
N ALA A 109 -14.80 -8.95 -15.93
CA ALA A 109 -15.04 -9.06 -14.52
C ALA A 109 -13.71 -9.04 -13.75
N PHE A 110 -13.28 -7.86 -13.31
CA PHE A 110 -12.23 -7.78 -12.30
C PHE A 110 -12.68 -8.56 -11.08
N GLU A 111 -11.90 -9.55 -10.69
CA GLU A 111 -12.03 -10.13 -9.37
C GLU A 111 -11.65 -9.05 -8.37
N GLU A 112 -12.64 -8.60 -7.62
CA GLU A 112 -12.49 -7.49 -6.67
C GLU A 112 -11.36 -7.73 -5.65
N ARG A 113 -10.91 -8.99 -5.48
CA ARG A 113 -9.86 -9.40 -4.55
C ARG A 113 -8.47 -8.92 -4.97
N GLU A 114 -8.11 -9.05 -6.24
CA GLU A 114 -6.78 -8.67 -6.74
C GLU A 114 -6.59 -7.16 -6.70
N LEU A 115 -7.61 -6.43 -7.12
CA LEU A 115 -7.63 -4.97 -7.12
C LEU A 115 -7.49 -4.41 -5.69
N ARG A 116 -8.22 -5.00 -4.72
CA ARG A 116 -8.10 -4.64 -3.30
C ARG A 116 -6.70 -4.91 -2.74
N MET A 117 -6.04 -6.00 -3.15
CA MET A 117 -4.66 -6.27 -2.73
C MET A 117 -3.69 -5.20 -3.26
N VAL A 118 -3.79 -4.84 -4.54
CA VAL A 118 -2.93 -3.80 -5.16
C VAL A 118 -3.13 -2.44 -4.48
N TYR A 119 -4.37 -2.08 -4.13
CA TYR A 119 -4.66 -0.83 -3.41
C TYR A 119 -4.07 -0.80 -2.01
N ASN A 120 -4.28 -1.87 -1.22
CA ASN A 120 -3.75 -1.94 0.13
C ASN A 120 -2.22 -1.89 0.13
N ALA A 121 -1.57 -2.61 -0.78
CA ALA A 121 -0.13 -2.55 -0.96
C ALA A 121 0.35 -1.13 -1.33
N THR A 122 -0.42 -0.42 -2.15
CA THR A 122 -0.09 0.96 -2.54
C THR A 122 -0.24 1.95 -1.38
N ILE A 123 -1.33 1.85 -0.61
CA ILE A 123 -1.52 2.67 0.59
C ILE A 123 -0.38 2.43 1.58
N VAL A 124 0.02 1.17 1.79
CA VAL A 124 1.18 0.83 2.62
C VAL A 124 2.46 1.46 2.06
N ALA A 125 2.71 1.35 0.76
CA ALA A 125 3.88 1.97 0.13
C ALA A 125 3.90 3.50 0.31
N MET A 126 2.75 4.17 0.19
CA MET A 126 2.62 5.62 0.44
C MET A 126 2.90 5.99 1.90
N LEU A 127 2.34 5.23 2.85
CA LEU A 127 2.54 5.46 4.28
C LEU A 127 4.02 5.25 4.67
N LEU A 128 4.65 4.20 4.14
CA LEU A 128 6.08 3.96 4.30
C LEU A 128 6.90 5.11 3.72
N CYS A 129 6.54 5.59 2.52
CA CYS A 129 7.23 6.70 1.88
C CYS A 129 7.14 7.99 2.70
N GLY A 130 5.93 8.33 3.18
CA GLY A 130 5.72 9.45 4.08
C GLY A 130 6.51 9.33 5.39
N ALA A 131 6.49 8.15 6.02
CA ALA A 131 7.22 7.89 7.27
C ALA A 131 8.75 7.89 7.10
N ALA A 132 9.25 7.44 5.95
CA ALA A 132 10.67 7.41 5.63
C ALA A 132 11.25 8.78 5.25
N SER A 133 10.40 9.75 4.93
CA SER A 133 10.78 11.07 4.44
C SER A 133 11.34 11.96 5.56
N GLY A 134 12.66 11.91 5.72
CA GLY A 134 13.42 12.80 6.63
C GLY A 134 13.70 14.17 6.02
N ARG A 135 14.38 15.06 6.78
CA ARG A 135 14.72 16.43 6.32
C ARG A 135 15.40 16.47 4.95
N ALA A 136 16.35 15.58 4.68
CA ALA A 136 17.06 15.53 3.39
C ALA A 136 16.16 15.15 2.19
N GLU A 137 15.07 14.39 2.43
CA GLU A 137 14.12 14.00 1.38
C GLU A 137 13.02 15.08 1.17
N ARG A 138 12.88 16.04 2.10
CA ARG A 138 11.95 17.20 1.95
C ARG A 138 12.43 18.14 0.86
N ASP A 139 13.73 18.36 0.77
CA ASP A 139 14.35 19.24 -0.21
C ASP A 139 14.46 18.59 -1.60
N ASN A 140 14.23 17.27 -1.71
CA ASN A 140 14.25 16.54 -2.96
C ASN A 140 12.83 16.41 -3.54
N ALA A 141 12.66 16.78 -4.81
CA ALA A 141 11.37 16.68 -5.49
C ALA A 141 11.04 15.26 -6.00
N ILE A 142 12.05 14.39 -6.16
CA ILE A 142 11.88 13.04 -6.74
C ILE A 142 10.89 12.18 -5.94
N PRO A 143 11.00 12.05 -4.60
CA PRO A 143 10.07 11.23 -3.80
C PRO A 143 8.64 11.76 -3.87
N ARG A 144 8.49 13.10 -3.87
CA ARG A 144 7.19 13.75 -4.05
C ARG A 144 6.55 13.37 -5.38
N TYR A 145 7.31 13.41 -6.48
CA TYR A 145 6.81 13.03 -7.79
C TYR A 145 6.47 11.54 -7.88
N ALA A 146 7.26 10.67 -7.25
CA ALA A 146 6.95 9.25 -7.17
C ALA A 146 5.65 8.99 -6.39
N MET A 147 5.45 9.65 -5.25
CA MET A 147 4.19 9.58 -4.48
C MET A 147 3.01 10.17 -5.24
N LEU A 148 3.21 11.28 -5.96
CA LEU A 148 2.19 11.86 -6.83
C LEU A 148 1.78 10.88 -7.93
N ALA A 149 2.75 10.27 -8.62
CA ALA A 149 2.49 9.29 -9.67
C ALA A 149 1.76 8.06 -9.11
N LEU A 150 2.22 7.52 -7.97
CA LEU A 150 1.53 6.43 -7.27
C LEU A 150 0.08 6.81 -6.98
N THR A 151 -0.14 7.97 -6.35
CA THR A 151 -1.49 8.42 -5.94
C THR A 151 -2.40 8.62 -7.15
N MET A 152 -1.90 9.23 -8.22
CA MET A 152 -2.68 9.44 -9.44
C MET A 152 -3.04 8.12 -10.14
N LEU A 153 -2.09 7.17 -10.25
CA LEU A 153 -2.36 5.87 -10.85
C LEU A 153 -3.37 5.07 -10.01
N THR A 154 -3.23 5.07 -8.68
CA THR A 154 -4.20 4.42 -7.79
C THR A 154 -5.57 5.07 -7.87
N LEU A 155 -5.64 6.40 -7.93
CA LEU A 155 -6.90 7.13 -8.10
C LEU A 155 -7.61 6.73 -9.40
N ALA A 156 -6.85 6.65 -10.51
CA ALA A 156 -7.40 6.24 -11.80
C ALA A 156 -7.94 4.80 -11.77
N LEU A 157 -7.17 3.86 -11.19
CA LEU A 157 -7.64 2.49 -11.00
C LEU A 157 -8.87 2.44 -10.09
N ASN A 158 -8.91 3.23 -9.02
CA ASN A 158 -10.04 3.23 -8.08
C ASN A 158 -11.31 3.81 -8.71
N LEU A 159 -11.19 4.85 -9.55
CA LEU A 159 -12.30 5.35 -10.37
C LEU A 159 -12.85 4.27 -11.30
N TYR A 160 -11.96 3.54 -11.97
CA TYR A 160 -12.36 2.41 -12.80
C TYR A 160 -13.09 1.34 -11.99
N ALA A 161 -12.56 0.96 -10.82
CA ALA A 161 -13.18 -0.02 -9.94
C ALA A 161 -14.58 0.41 -9.48
N LEU A 162 -14.71 1.68 -9.10
CA LEU A 162 -15.97 2.28 -8.67
C LEU A 162 -17.00 2.28 -9.81
N ALA A 163 -16.58 2.61 -11.03
CA ALA A 163 -17.44 2.54 -12.20
C ALA A 163 -17.90 1.11 -12.49
N ALA A 164 -17.00 0.12 -12.41
CA ALA A 164 -17.32 -1.29 -12.66
C ALA A 164 -18.32 -1.85 -11.64
N ILE A 165 -18.12 -1.61 -10.33
CA ILE A 165 -19.06 -2.07 -9.30
C ILE A 165 -20.37 -1.28 -9.34
N GLY A 166 -20.33 0.00 -9.69
CA GLY A 166 -21.51 0.83 -9.91
C GLY A 166 -22.39 0.29 -11.03
N TYR A 167 -21.80 0.00 -12.19
CA TYR A 167 -22.48 -0.60 -13.33
C TYR A 167 -23.16 -1.94 -12.95
N ARG A 168 -22.42 -2.85 -12.30
CA ARG A 168 -22.98 -4.12 -11.83
C ARG A 168 -24.13 -3.95 -10.84
N THR A 169 -24.04 -2.95 -9.97
CA THR A 169 -25.07 -2.67 -8.97
C THR A 169 -26.34 -2.13 -9.62
N LEU A 170 -26.21 -1.33 -10.68
CA LEU A 170 -27.35 -0.87 -11.48
C LEU A 170 -27.99 -2.02 -12.25
N GLU A 171 -27.20 -2.95 -12.82
CA GLU A 171 -27.73 -4.07 -13.60
C GLU A 171 -28.34 -5.20 -12.76
N LEU A 172 -27.60 -5.67 -11.74
CA LEU A 172 -27.98 -6.88 -11.00
C LEU A 172 -28.45 -6.56 -9.58
N GLY A 173 -28.76 -5.30 -9.28
CA GLY A 173 -29.26 -4.83 -7.99
C GLY A 173 -28.18 -4.63 -6.91
N LEU A 174 -28.62 -4.04 -5.79
CA LEU A 174 -27.78 -3.86 -4.60
C LEU A 174 -27.80 -5.13 -3.75
N THR A 175 -26.62 -5.62 -3.39
CA THR A 175 -26.45 -6.71 -2.41
C THR A 175 -25.58 -6.23 -1.26
N PRO A 176 -25.63 -6.86 -0.07
CA PRO A 176 -24.79 -6.48 1.07
C PRO A 176 -23.30 -6.38 0.72
N ASN A 177 -22.79 -7.33 -0.07
CA ASN A 177 -21.39 -7.33 -0.52
C ASN A 177 -21.10 -6.13 -1.43
N ARG A 178 -21.97 -5.82 -2.41
CA ARG A 178 -21.73 -4.70 -3.34
C ARG A 178 -21.84 -3.36 -2.65
N HIS A 179 -22.75 -3.22 -1.68
CA HIS A 179 -22.83 -2.04 -0.83
C HIS A 179 -21.51 -1.81 -0.08
N ALA A 180 -20.98 -2.84 0.56
CA ALA A 180 -19.70 -2.78 1.26
C ALA A 180 -18.54 -2.37 0.34
N VAL A 181 -18.46 -2.96 -0.85
CA VAL A 181 -17.41 -2.68 -1.84
C VAL A 181 -17.57 -1.28 -2.44
N LEU A 182 -18.79 -0.83 -2.75
CA LEU A 182 -19.07 0.50 -3.27
C LEU A 182 -18.57 1.58 -2.30
N GLY A 183 -19.03 1.55 -1.06
CA GLY A 183 -18.64 2.59 -0.12
C GLY A 183 -17.15 2.52 0.27
N TRP A 184 -16.54 1.33 0.31
CA TRP A 184 -15.09 1.23 0.49
C TRP A 184 -14.32 1.93 -0.63
N ASN A 185 -14.75 1.76 -1.89
CA ASN A 185 -14.16 2.46 -3.02
C ASN A 185 -14.41 3.97 -2.94
N VAL A 186 -15.59 4.43 -2.53
CA VAL A 186 -15.87 5.86 -2.33
C VAL A 186 -14.97 6.47 -1.26
N VAL A 187 -14.84 5.83 -0.09
CA VAL A 187 -13.95 6.29 0.98
C VAL A 187 -12.51 6.36 0.46
N THR A 188 -12.04 5.30 -0.19
CA THR A 188 -10.68 5.23 -0.75
C THR A 188 -10.45 6.33 -1.79
N LEU A 189 -11.42 6.59 -2.67
CA LEU A 189 -11.36 7.64 -3.68
C LEU A 189 -11.19 9.01 -3.03
N LEU A 190 -12.00 9.33 -2.01
CA LEU A 190 -11.92 10.60 -1.29
C LEU A 190 -10.58 10.76 -0.57
N MET A 191 -10.08 9.68 0.02
CA MET A 191 -8.77 9.69 0.67
C MET A 191 -7.65 9.98 -0.35
N LEU A 192 -7.63 9.25 -1.46
CA LEU A 192 -6.63 9.40 -2.52
C LEU A 192 -6.71 10.78 -3.18
N ALA A 193 -7.91 11.29 -3.43
CA ALA A 193 -8.11 12.65 -3.97
C ALA A 193 -7.57 13.70 -3.00
N GLY A 194 -7.84 13.54 -1.71
CA GLY A 194 -7.33 14.42 -0.66
C GLY A 194 -5.81 14.41 -0.57
N ILE A 195 -5.19 13.23 -0.60
CA ILE A 195 -3.73 13.03 -0.59
C ILE A 195 -3.10 13.63 -1.85
N CYS A 196 -3.66 13.35 -3.03
CA CYS A 196 -3.20 13.88 -4.31
C CYS A 196 -3.19 15.41 -4.29
N HIS A 197 -4.28 16.02 -3.81
CA HIS A 197 -4.37 17.46 -3.67
C HIS A 197 -3.31 18.04 -2.73
N ALA A 198 -3.04 17.39 -1.59
CA ALA A 198 -2.02 17.82 -0.65
C ALA A 198 -0.60 17.75 -1.24
N LEU A 199 -0.28 16.66 -1.96
CA LEU A 199 1.01 16.49 -2.63
C LEU A 199 1.19 17.47 -3.81
N TRP A 200 0.10 17.80 -4.51
CA TRP A 200 0.12 18.71 -5.65
C TRP A 200 0.36 20.16 -5.21
N THR A 201 -0.34 20.59 -4.16
CA THR A 201 -0.29 21.97 -3.63
C THR A 201 0.89 22.22 -2.69
N GLY A 202 1.32 21.20 -1.95
CA GLY A 202 2.34 21.30 -0.91
C GLY A 202 3.79 21.26 -1.40
N ARG A 203 4.18 21.97 -2.46
CA ARG A 203 5.51 21.80 -3.09
C ARG A 203 6.70 21.88 -2.11
N ASP A 204 6.70 22.88 -1.23
CA ASP A 204 7.84 23.19 -0.36
C ASP A 204 7.83 22.42 0.98
N ASP A 205 6.67 21.87 1.37
CA ASP A 205 6.50 21.14 2.63
C ASP A 205 5.58 19.92 2.48
N TRP A 206 5.81 19.19 1.39
CA TRP A 206 4.90 18.13 0.94
C TRP A 206 4.76 17.01 1.96
N VAL A 207 5.80 16.72 2.73
CA VAL A 207 5.82 15.66 3.75
C VAL A 207 4.84 16.00 4.88
N ASN A 208 4.90 17.21 5.42
CA ASN A 208 4.01 17.61 6.50
C ASN A 208 2.57 17.72 6.00
N ARG A 209 2.35 18.28 4.80
CA ARG A 209 1.01 18.34 4.21
C ARG A 209 0.43 16.96 3.95
N PHE A 210 1.24 16.03 3.46
CA PHE A 210 0.86 14.63 3.31
C PHE A 210 0.44 14.03 4.65
N ALA A 211 1.29 14.12 5.68
CA ALA A 211 1.01 13.55 7.00
C ALA A 211 -0.25 14.13 7.64
N GLN A 212 -0.43 15.46 7.58
CA GLN A 212 -1.63 16.14 8.06
C GLN A 212 -2.88 15.67 7.32
N ARG A 213 -2.80 15.55 5.98
CA ARG A 213 -3.94 15.13 5.16
C ARG A 213 -4.30 13.68 5.39
N VAL A 214 -3.31 12.78 5.48
CA VAL A 214 -3.51 11.38 5.85
C VAL A 214 -4.19 11.31 7.22
N GLY A 215 -3.64 11.98 8.24
CA GLY A 215 -4.19 11.97 9.59
C GLY A 215 -5.66 12.45 9.65
N ALA A 216 -6.00 13.48 8.87
CA ALA A 216 -7.38 13.98 8.77
C ALA A 216 -8.34 13.00 8.07
N LEU A 217 -7.82 12.08 7.25
CA LEU A 217 -8.60 11.14 6.44
C LEU A 217 -8.73 9.74 7.07
N VAL A 218 -7.90 9.41 8.07
CA VAL A 218 -7.96 8.13 8.81
C VAL A 218 -9.34 7.81 9.41
N PRO A 219 -10.15 8.77 9.89
CA PRO A 219 -11.46 8.46 10.44
C PRO A 219 -12.46 7.89 9.42
N ALA A 220 -12.34 8.24 8.13
CA ALA A 220 -13.35 7.89 7.13
C ALA A 220 -13.52 6.36 6.92
N PRO A 221 -12.45 5.54 6.84
CA PRO A 221 -12.56 4.08 6.90
C PRO A 221 -13.31 3.55 8.13
N VAL A 222 -13.05 4.13 9.30
CA VAL A 222 -13.67 3.70 10.56
C VAL A 222 -15.16 4.03 10.56
N GLU A 223 -15.52 5.25 10.15
CA GLU A 223 -16.92 5.68 10.01
C GLU A 223 -17.68 4.77 9.03
N TRP A 224 -17.07 4.41 7.90
CA TRP A 224 -17.67 3.47 6.96
C TRP A 224 -17.81 2.06 7.54
N SER A 225 -16.81 1.56 8.26
CA SER A 225 -16.92 0.26 8.96
C SER A 225 -18.03 0.26 10.00
N LEU A 226 -18.18 1.34 10.77
CA LEU A 226 -19.28 1.50 11.74
C LEU A 226 -20.64 1.55 11.04
N TRP A 227 -20.72 2.26 9.90
CA TRP A 227 -21.93 2.29 9.09
C TRP A 227 -22.34 0.90 8.61
N LEU A 228 -21.38 0.07 8.18
CA LEU A 228 -21.67 -1.30 7.74
C LEU A 228 -22.33 -2.16 8.80
N LEU A 229 -21.95 -1.99 10.08
CA LEU A 229 -22.57 -2.74 11.19
C LEU A 229 -24.08 -2.47 11.29
N VAL A 230 -24.52 -1.26 10.91
CA VAL A 230 -25.93 -0.87 10.93
C VAL A 230 -26.60 -1.18 9.59
N SER A 231 -25.93 -0.93 8.47
CA SER A 231 -26.55 -1.03 7.15
C SER A 231 -26.68 -2.47 6.64
N LEU A 232 -25.74 -3.36 6.97
CA LEU A 232 -25.74 -4.73 6.42
C LEU A 232 -26.96 -5.56 6.86
N PRO A 233 -27.36 -5.57 8.14
CA PRO A 233 -28.56 -6.30 8.57
C PRO A 233 -29.88 -5.84 7.93
N ILE A 234 -29.89 -4.63 7.36
CA ILE A 234 -31.07 -4.03 6.69
C ILE A 234 -31.13 -4.46 5.22
N LEU A 235 -30.00 -4.89 4.65
CA LEU A 235 -29.84 -5.27 3.25
C LEU A 235 -29.92 -6.79 3.01
N GLU A 236 -30.08 -7.58 4.08
CA GLU A 236 -30.41 -9.02 4.06
C GLU A 236 -31.91 -9.23 3.88
#